data_AF-A0A959EFP6-F1
#
_entry.id   AF-A0A959EFP6-F1
#
_cell.length_a   1.000
_cell.length_b   1.000
_cell.length_c   1.000
_cell.angle_alpha   90.00
_cell.angle_beta   90.00
_cell.angle_gamma   90.00
#
_symmetry.space_group_name_H-M   'P 1'
#
loop_
_entity.id
_entity.type
_entity.pdbx_description
1 polymer ?
#
loop_
_entity_poly.entity_id
_entity_poly.type
_entity_poly.pdbx_seq_one_letter_code
_entity_poly.pdbx_strand_id
1 'polypeptide(L)'
;MQSKLLQLLDTSDTPQFLFRVFAAVLLVCLFTGIATEMYYLAGIPALLLIVYLTIVDFRKTFLLLVACIPLSTELILPNGFGTDLPTEPLMVGLMLVGLAYGLRHGKETDGRFLRHPITLLLLFHLAWIIISAITSQLLAVSVKFVLAKAWYVATFFFLASRMLNNEREVRQFFWAVFSTLLFTVLVVMLRHAAYGFSFADIYR
;
A
#
# COMPACT_ATOMS: atom_id res chain seq x y z
N MET A 1 12.35 0.60 -44.59
CA MET A 1 11.21 0.41 -43.67
C MET A 1 11.62 -0.10 -42.27
N GLN A 2 12.88 -0.47 -42.03
CA GLN A 2 13.39 -0.82 -40.67
C GLN A 2 13.81 0.41 -39.83
N SER A 3 14.01 1.59 -40.44
CA SER A 3 14.53 2.78 -39.73
C SER A 3 13.52 3.45 -38.78
N LYS A 4 12.22 3.45 -39.10
CA LYS A 4 11.19 4.02 -38.21
C LYS A 4 10.93 3.18 -36.96
N LEU A 5 11.10 1.86 -37.07
CA LEU A 5 10.96 0.93 -35.94
C LEU A 5 12.14 1.05 -34.96
N LEU A 6 13.34 1.29 -35.47
CA LEU A 6 14.54 1.56 -34.66
C LEU A 6 14.53 2.97 -34.04
N GLN A 7 13.96 3.98 -34.71
CA GLN A 7 13.77 5.31 -34.12
C GLN A 7 12.73 5.34 -32.99
N LEU A 8 11.77 4.42 -32.96
CA LEU A 8 10.84 4.27 -31.83
C LEU A 8 11.49 3.68 -30.58
N LEU A 9 12.69 3.09 -30.71
CA LEU A 9 13.49 2.49 -29.64
C LEU A 9 14.69 3.36 -29.24
N ASP A 10 14.78 4.59 -29.72
CA ASP A 10 15.85 5.53 -29.37
C ASP A 10 15.71 5.95 -27.88
N THR A 11 16.74 5.66 -27.09
CA THR A 11 16.71 5.72 -25.62
C THR A 11 16.92 7.14 -25.08
N SER A 12 17.14 8.13 -25.94
CA SER A 12 17.18 9.56 -25.59
C SER A 12 15.84 10.10 -25.06
N ASP A 13 14.73 9.40 -25.33
CA ASP A 13 13.36 9.76 -24.96
C ASP A 13 12.77 8.85 -23.86
N THR A 14 13.59 8.32 -22.96
CA THR A 14 13.16 7.40 -21.88
C THR A 14 11.86 7.82 -21.16
N PRO A 15 11.66 9.08 -20.71
CA PRO A 15 10.40 9.47 -20.07
C PRO A 15 9.20 9.50 -21.05
N GLN A 16 9.41 9.94 -22.29
CA GLN A 16 8.34 9.95 -23.31
C GLN A 16 7.97 8.54 -23.76
N PHE A 17 8.95 7.63 -23.80
CA PHE A 17 8.73 6.21 -24.06
C PHE A 17 7.89 5.57 -22.94
N LEU A 18 8.29 5.76 -21.67
CA LEU A 18 7.53 5.26 -20.51
C LEU A 18 6.10 5.79 -20.50
N PHE A 19 5.90 7.08 -20.80
CA PHE A 19 4.58 7.68 -20.91
C PHE A 19 3.74 7.04 -22.03
N ARG A 20 4.31 6.85 -23.22
CA ARG A 20 3.62 6.19 -24.35
C ARG A 20 3.22 4.76 -24.02
N VAL A 21 4.11 3.99 -23.40
CA VAL A 21 3.82 2.61 -22.96
C VAL A 21 2.69 2.60 -21.93
N PHE A 22 2.76 3.47 -20.92
CA PHE A 22 1.71 3.58 -19.91
C PHE A 22 0.36 3.99 -20.51
N ALA A 23 0.35 4.98 -21.40
CA ALA A 23 -0.86 5.44 -22.08
C ALA A 23 -1.47 4.32 -22.96
N ALA A 24 -0.64 3.56 -23.66
CA ALA A 24 -1.10 2.41 -24.45
C ALA A 24 -1.74 1.33 -23.56
N VAL A 25 -1.09 0.96 -22.45
CA VAL A 25 -1.63 0.00 -21.48
C VAL A 25 -2.94 0.50 -20.89
N LEU A 26 -3.01 1.79 -20.52
CA LEU A 26 -4.22 2.41 -19.99
C LEU A 26 -5.37 2.30 -20.99
N LEU A 27 -5.17 2.72 -22.24
CA LEU A 27 -6.20 2.66 -23.26
C LEU A 27 -6.64 1.21 -23.54
N VAL A 28 -5.70 0.27 -23.66
CA VAL A 28 -6.02 -1.15 -23.89
C VAL A 28 -6.86 -1.70 -22.73
N CYS A 29 -6.46 -1.48 -21.48
CA CYS A 29 -7.21 -1.92 -20.30
C CYS A 29 -8.61 -1.30 -20.22
N LEU A 30 -8.75 -0.01 -20.58
CA LEU A 30 -10.03 0.69 -20.53
C LEU A 30 -10.99 0.19 -21.63
N PHE A 31 -10.53 0.12 -22.87
CA PHE A 31 -11.35 -0.35 -23.99
C PHE A 31 -11.73 -1.83 -23.84
N THR A 32 -10.80 -2.69 -23.42
CA THR A 32 -11.10 -4.11 -23.17
C THR A 32 -12.03 -4.28 -21.97
N GLY A 33 -11.82 -3.53 -20.89
CA GLY A 33 -12.70 -3.56 -19.71
C GLY A 33 -14.14 -3.15 -20.05
N ILE A 34 -14.32 -2.12 -20.88
CA ILE A 34 -15.65 -1.71 -21.36
C ILE A 34 -16.25 -2.77 -22.30
N ALA A 35 -15.48 -3.28 -23.27
CA ALA A 35 -16.00 -4.24 -24.25
C ALA A 35 -16.37 -5.60 -23.66
N THR A 36 -15.73 -6.00 -22.55
CA THR A 36 -15.95 -7.29 -21.88
C THR A 36 -16.74 -7.19 -20.58
N GLU A 37 -17.18 -5.98 -20.20
CA GLU A 37 -17.80 -5.65 -18.90
C GLU A 37 -16.95 -6.02 -17.67
N MET A 38 -15.65 -6.28 -17.87
CA MET A 38 -14.71 -6.64 -16.81
C MET A 38 -14.05 -5.40 -16.21
N TYR A 39 -14.78 -4.66 -15.36
CA TYR A 39 -14.34 -3.38 -14.81
C TYR A 39 -13.03 -3.45 -13.99
N TYR A 40 -12.67 -4.61 -13.44
CA TYR A 40 -11.43 -4.80 -12.68
C TYR A 40 -10.17 -4.53 -13.52
N LEU A 41 -10.24 -4.66 -14.86
CA LEU A 41 -9.12 -4.35 -15.76
C LEU A 41 -8.72 -2.87 -15.68
N ALA A 42 -9.64 -1.97 -15.34
CA ALA A 42 -9.33 -0.56 -15.12
C ALA A 42 -8.39 -0.34 -13.93
N GLY A 43 -8.26 -1.31 -13.02
CA GLY A 43 -7.32 -1.27 -11.91
C GLY A 43 -5.86 -1.57 -12.30
N ILE A 44 -5.62 -2.21 -13.45
CA ILE A 44 -4.26 -2.62 -13.87
C ILE A 44 -3.32 -1.42 -14.08
N PRO A 45 -3.70 -0.35 -14.81
CA PRO A 45 -2.85 0.82 -14.96
C PRO A 45 -2.55 1.50 -13.62
N ALA A 46 -3.54 1.59 -12.73
CA ALA A 46 -3.36 2.15 -11.40
C ALA A 46 -2.36 1.32 -10.57
N LEU A 47 -2.49 -0.01 -10.60
CA LEU A 47 -1.55 -0.92 -9.94
C LEU A 47 -0.13 -0.75 -10.48
N LEU A 48 0.05 -0.68 -11.80
CA LEU A 48 1.36 -0.47 -12.42
C LEU A 48 2.00 0.86 -11.99
N LEU A 49 1.20 1.93 -11.92
CA LEU A 49 1.68 3.23 -11.47
C LEU A 49 2.14 3.18 -10.01
N ILE A 50 1.38 2.51 -9.14
CA ILE A 50 1.74 2.33 -7.73
C ILE A 50 3.01 1.49 -7.59
N VAL A 51 3.13 0.39 -8.34
CA VAL A 51 4.34 -0.45 -8.34
C VAL A 51 5.56 0.37 -8.79
N TYR A 52 5.42 1.12 -9.88
CA TYR A 52 6.47 2.01 -10.37
C TYR A 52 6.87 3.06 -9.31
N LEU A 53 5.89 3.76 -8.72
CA LEU A 53 6.13 4.76 -7.68
C LEU A 53 6.83 4.14 -6.47
N THR A 54 6.45 2.93 -6.08
CA THR A 54 7.03 2.24 -4.93
C THR A 54 8.49 1.84 -5.15
N ILE A 55 8.86 1.51 -6.38
CA ILE A 55 10.25 1.19 -6.75
C ILE A 55 11.10 2.48 -6.83
N VAL A 56 10.56 3.54 -7.44
CA VAL A 56 11.29 4.78 -7.68
C VAL A 56 11.39 5.65 -6.43
N ASP A 57 10.30 5.76 -5.67
CA ASP A 57 10.17 6.65 -4.52
C ASP A 57 9.17 6.10 -3.49
N PHE A 58 9.62 5.10 -2.72
CA PHE A 58 8.80 4.49 -1.67
C PHE A 58 8.39 5.47 -0.55
N ARG A 59 9.04 6.63 -0.40
CA ARG A 59 8.61 7.69 0.55
C ARG A 59 7.25 8.25 0.16
N LYS A 60 7.04 8.50 -1.13
CA LYS A 60 5.74 8.96 -1.65
C LYS A 60 4.67 7.88 -1.51
N THR A 61 5.01 6.62 -1.78
CA THR A 61 4.08 5.50 -1.52
C THR A 61 3.73 5.38 -0.04
N PHE A 62 4.68 5.58 0.87
CA PHE A 62 4.40 5.58 2.31
C PHE A 62 3.43 6.71 2.70
N LEU A 63 3.64 7.93 2.18
CA LEU A 63 2.71 9.05 2.41
C LEU A 63 1.31 8.76 1.83
N LEU A 64 1.25 8.16 0.64
CA LEU A 64 0.01 7.72 0.01
C LEU A 64 -0.71 6.66 0.87
N LEU A 65 0.01 5.63 1.34
CA LEU A 65 -0.52 4.61 2.24
C LEU A 65 -1.18 5.27 3.45
N VAL A 66 -0.47 6.17 4.11
CA VAL A 66 -0.93 6.86 5.32
C VAL A 66 -2.16 7.72 5.05
N ALA A 67 -2.20 8.42 3.92
CA ALA A 67 -3.38 9.18 3.49
C ALA A 67 -4.57 8.26 3.20
N CYS A 68 -4.34 7.05 2.69
CA CYS A 68 -5.39 6.08 2.42
C CYS A 68 -5.93 5.37 3.67
N ILE A 69 -5.27 5.42 4.83
CA ILE A 69 -5.73 4.70 6.05
C ILE A 69 -7.18 5.07 6.42
N PRO A 70 -7.57 6.36 6.53
CA PRO A 70 -8.95 6.74 6.89
C PRO A 70 -9.98 6.48 5.79
N LEU A 71 -9.53 6.15 4.59
CA LEU A 71 -10.38 5.84 3.43
C LEU A 71 -10.45 4.33 3.15
N SER A 72 -9.67 3.53 3.87
CA SER A 72 -9.58 2.10 3.64
C SER A 72 -10.89 1.41 4.02
N THR A 73 -11.27 0.43 3.22
CA THR A 73 -12.46 -0.38 3.44
C THR A 73 -12.13 -1.85 3.29
N GLU A 74 -12.71 -2.66 4.17
CA GLU A 74 -12.63 -4.11 4.04
C GLU A 74 -13.48 -4.58 2.85
N LEU A 75 -12.87 -5.34 1.95
CA LEU A 75 -13.54 -5.98 0.84
C LEU A 75 -13.48 -7.50 0.99
N ILE A 76 -14.65 -8.13 0.96
CA ILE A 76 -14.79 -9.58 0.99
C ILE A 76 -14.85 -10.09 -0.46
N LEU A 77 -13.76 -10.69 -0.92
CA LEU A 77 -13.68 -11.36 -2.22
C LEU A 77 -14.42 -12.70 -2.20
N PRO A 78 -14.80 -13.23 -3.39
CA PRO A 78 -15.32 -14.58 -3.53
C PRO A 78 -14.43 -15.59 -2.79
N ASN A 79 -15.05 -16.57 -2.13
CA ASN A 79 -14.41 -17.55 -1.23
C ASN A 79 -14.06 -17.05 0.19
N GLY A 80 -14.65 -15.93 0.62
CA GLY A 80 -14.53 -15.45 2.00
C GLY A 80 -13.15 -14.85 2.33
N PHE A 81 -12.46 -14.32 1.33
CA PHE A 81 -11.18 -13.64 1.52
C PHE A 81 -11.41 -12.15 1.77
N GLY A 82 -11.29 -11.71 3.03
CA GLY A 82 -11.30 -10.29 3.39
C GLY A 82 -9.94 -9.64 3.19
N THR A 83 -9.89 -8.45 2.61
CA THR A 83 -8.68 -7.62 2.49
C THR A 83 -9.01 -6.13 2.54
N ASP A 84 -8.15 -5.34 3.15
CA ASP A 84 -8.33 -3.89 3.27
C ASP A 84 -7.75 -3.18 2.04
N LEU A 85 -8.63 -2.69 1.15
CA LEU A 85 -8.20 -1.92 -0.02
C LEU A 85 -8.30 -0.41 0.23
N PRO A 86 -7.30 0.38 -0.22
CA PRO A 86 -6.08 -0.02 -0.93
C PRO A 86 -4.88 -0.33 0.00
N THR A 87 -5.07 -0.29 1.32
CA THR A 87 -3.97 -0.23 2.28
C THR A 87 -3.14 -1.51 2.37
N GLU A 88 -3.75 -2.69 2.35
CA GLU A 88 -2.99 -3.95 2.45
C GLU A 88 -2.03 -4.17 1.29
N PRO A 89 -2.44 -4.05 0.01
CA PRO A 89 -1.51 -4.14 -1.11
C PRO A 89 -0.35 -3.14 -1.02
N LEU A 90 -0.63 -1.91 -0.58
CA LEU A 90 0.40 -0.87 -0.38
C LEU A 90 1.39 -1.26 0.72
N MET A 91 0.91 -1.79 1.86
CA MET A 91 1.77 -2.29 2.94
C MET A 91 2.65 -3.46 2.50
N VAL A 92 2.10 -4.40 1.73
CA VAL A 92 2.88 -5.52 1.18
C VAL A 92 3.99 -5.00 0.27
N GLY A 93 3.67 -4.10 -0.66
CA GLY A 93 4.66 -3.49 -1.56
C GLY A 93 5.76 -2.75 -0.81
N LEU A 94 5.39 -1.94 0.18
CA LEU A 94 6.33 -1.20 1.03
C LEU A 94 7.18 -2.11 1.90
N MET A 95 6.63 -3.19 2.44
CA MET A 95 7.40 -4.22 3.16
C MET A 95 8.45 -4.83 2.24
N LEU A 96 8.09 -5.27 1.03
CA LEU A 96 9.03 -5.91 0.10
C LEU A 96 10.17 -4.96 -0.28
N VAL A 97 9.86 -3.70 -0.60
CA VAL A 97 10.88 -2.69 -0.91
C VAL A 97 11.71 -2.33 0.34
N GLY A 98 11.09 -2.22 1.51
CA GLY A 98 11.77 -1.97 2.77
C GLY A 98 12.76 -3.09 3.14
N LEU A 99 12.36 -4.35 2.94
CA LEU A 99 13.22 -5.51 3.10
C LEU A 99 14.38 -5.49 2.10
N ALA A 100 14.10 -5.27 0.81
CA ALA A 100 15.13 -5.20 -0.23
C ALA A 100 16.14 -4.05 0.05
N TYR A 101 15.64 -2.90 0.48
CA TYR A 101 16.46 -1.75 0.87
C TYR A 101 17.31 -2.06 2.11
N GLY A 102 16.72 -2.70 3.12
CA GLY A 102 17.39 -3.15 4.34
C GLY A 102 18.48 -4.19 4.08
N LEU A 103 18.26 -5.15 3.17
CA LEU A 103 19.27 -6.13 2.79
C LEU A 103 20.46 -5.50 2.05
N ARG A 104 20.22 -4.46 1.23
CA ARG A 104 21.28 -3.75 0.50
C ARG A 104 22.10 -2.82 1.40
N HIS A 105 21.45 -2.07 2.28
CA HIS A 105 22.09 -1.02 3.11
C HIS A 105 22.23 -1.40 4.58
N GLY A 106 21.97 -2.65 4.96
CA GLY A 106 21.93 -3.10 6.35
C GLY A 106 23.27 -3.01 7.09
N LYS A 107 24.39 -2.93 6.37
CA LYS A 107 25.71 -2.72 6.98
C LYS A 107 25.95 -1.28 7.43
N GLU A 108 25.22 -0.34 6.85
CA GLU A 108 25.32 1.10 7.14
C GLU A 108 24.30 1.52 8.21
N THR A 109 23.34 0.67 8.54
CA THR A 109 22.34 0.97 9.57
C THR A 109 22.90 0.78 10.98
N ASP A 110 22.72 1.79 11.83
CA ASP A 110 23.06 1.71 13.25
C ASP A 110 22.24 0.59 13.93
N GLY A 111 22.93 -0.45 14.40
CA GLY A 111 22.34 -1.59 15.11
C GLY A 111 21.68 -1.21 16.44
N ARG A 112 21.88 0.02 16.93
CA ARG A 112 21.21 0.55 18.13
C ARG A 112 19.69 0.45 18.04
N PHE A 113 19.11 0.68 16.86
CA PHE A 113 17.66 0.57 16.66
C PHE A 113 17.15 -0.86 16.88
N LEU A 114 17.87 -1.87 16.39
CA LEU A 114 17.50 -3.29 16.56
C LEU A 114 17.65 -3.78 18.00
N ARG A 115 18.59 -3.20 18.75
CA ARG A 115 18.83 -3.52 20.17
C ARG A 115 17.92 -2.76 21.13
N HIS A 116 17.10 -1.84 20.62
CA HIS A 116 16.18 -1.09 21.46
C HIS A 116 15.14 -2.04 22.10
N PRO A 117 14.81 -1.90 23.40
CA PRO A 117 13.90 -2.82 24.09
C PRO A 117 12.52 -2.93 23.43
N ILE A 118 12.00 -1.82 22.88
CA ILE A 118 10.72 -1.83 22.16
C ILE A 118 10.82 -2.67 20.87
N THR A 119 11.91 -2.55 20.12
CA THR A 119 12.15 -3.34 18.91
C THR A 119 12.23 -4.83 19.25
N LEU A 120 12.97 -5.18 20.31
CA LEU A 120 13.10 -6.56 20.78
C LEU A 120 11.76 -7.14 21.25
N LEU A 121 10.96 -6.37 21.98
CA LEU A 121 9.63 -6.78 22.43
C LEU A 121 8.69 -7.03 21.25
N LEU A 122 8.73 -6.14 20.24
CA LEU A 122 7.92 -6.29 19.03
C LEU A 122 8.32 -7.53 18.21
N LEU A 123 9.63 -7.77 18.06
CA LEU A 123 10.15 -8.97 17.39
C LEU A 123 9.83 -10.25 18.16
N PHE A 124 9.93 -10.22 19.49
CA PHE A 124 9.54 -11.35 20.33
C PHE A 124 8.05 -11.66 20.20
N HIS A 125 7.20 -10.63 20.21
CA HIS A 125 5.77 -10.78 19.98
C HIS A 125 5.47 -11.39 18.59
N LEU A 126 6.15 -10.92 17.54
CA LEU A 126 5.98 -11.48 16.19
C LEU A 126 6.46 -12.94 16.12
N ALA A 127 7.58 -13.27 16.77
CA ALA A 127 8.06 -14.65 16.88
C ALA A 127 7.06 -15.55 17.63
N TRP A 128 6.44 -15.04 18.70
CA TRP A 128 5.41 -15.76 19.44
C TRP A 128 4.16 -16.05 18.60
N ILE A 129 3.73 -15.09 17.79
CA ILE A 129 2.63 -15.28 16.82
C ILE A 129 2.97 -16.40 15.84
N ILE A 130 4.20 -16.44 15.32
CA ILE A 130 4.66 -17.50 14.40
C ILE A 130 4.61 -18.87 15.08
N ILE A 131 5.12 -18.97 16.31
CA ILE A 131 5.11 -20.24 17.08
C ILE A 131 3.68 -20.72 17.27
N SER A 132 2.78 -19.84 17.71
CA SER A 132 1.37 -20.18 17.94
C SER A 132 0.65 -20.57 16.64
N ALA A 133 0.99 -19.93 15.52
CA ALA A 133 0.42 -20.22 14.21
C ALA A 133 0.80 -21.62 13.70
N ILE A 134 2.03 -22.08 13.96
CA ILE A 134 2.49 -23.43 13.58
C ILE A 134 1.71 -24.51 14.34
N THR A 135 1.34 -24.25 15.60
CA THR A 135 0.57 -25.19 16.43
C THR A 135 -0.95 -25.16 16.20
N SER A 136 -1.43 -24.30 15.30
CA SER A 136 -2.87 -24.08 15.09
C SER A 136 -3.50 -25.17 14.21
N GLN A 137 -4.73 -25.56 14.56
CA GLN A 137 -5.55 -26.48 13.75
C GLN A 137 -5.93 -25.86 12.39
N LEU A 138 -6.11 -24.53 12.34
CA LEU A 138 -6.45 -23.79 11.12
C LEU A 138 -5.21 -23.09 10.56
N LEU A 139 -4.25 -23.88 10.06
CA LEU A 139 -2.95 -23.38 9.62
C LEU A 139 -3.07 -22.30 8.54
N ALA A 140 -3.95 -22.49 7.55
CA ALA A 140 -4.15 -21.53 6.46
C ALA A 140 -4.60 -20.13 6.93
N VAL A 141 -5.49 -20.08 7.94
CA VAL A 141 -5.95 -18.81 8.54
C VAL A 141 -4.81 -18.19 9.34
N SER A 142 -4.07 -19.02 10.07
CA SER A 142 -2.97 -18.57 10.94
C SER A 142 -1.80 -18.00 10.14
N VAL A 143 -1.47 -18.60 8.97
CA VAL A 143 -0.45 -18.06 8.05
C VAL A 143 -0.85 -16.68 7.53
N LYS A 144 -2.12 -16.49 7.12
CA LYS A 144 -2.61 -15.16 6.70
C LYS A 144 -2.48 -14.14 7.82
N PHE A 145 -2.81 -14.52 9.05
CA PHE A 145 -2.67 -13.65 10.22
C PHE A 145 -1.21 -13.29 10.50
N VAL A 146 -0.28 -14.25 10.43
CA VAL A 146 1.17 -14.00 10.58
C VAL A 146 1.65 -13.00 9.53
N LEU A 147 1.28 -13.21 8.26
CA LEU A 147 1.65 -12.32 7.16
C LEU A 147 1.08 -10.91 7.40
N ALA A 148 -0.17 -10.81 7.82
CA ALA A 148 -0.79 -9.56 8.21
C ALA A 148 0.05 -8.79 9.23
N LYS A 149 0.38 -9.43 10.35
CA LYS A 149 1.20 -8.80 11.39
C LYS A 149 2.62 -8.46 10.91
N ALA A 150 3.20 -9.27 10.02
CA ALA A 150 4.53 -9.02 9.49
C ALA A 150 4.59 -7.74 8.64
N TRP A 151 3.68 -7.52 7.68
CA TRP A 151 3.69 -6.30 6.88
C TRP A 151 3.30 -5.05 7.67
N TYR A 152 2.46 -5.17 8.72
CA TYR A 152 2.20 -4.08 9.66
C TYR A 152 3.48 -3.65 10.40
N VAL A 153 4.18 -4.60 11.01
CA VAL A 153 5.43 -4.33 11.74
C VAL A 153 6.51 -3.79 10.80
N ALA A 154 6.70 -4.41 9.63
CA ALA A 154 7.69 -3.95 8.67
C ALA A 154 7.42 -2.51 8.19
N THR A 155 6.16 -2.17 7.90
CA THR A 155 5.83 -0.87 7.31
C THR A 155 5.71 0.23 8.37
N PHE A 156 4.94 0.02 9.44
CA PHE A 156 4.64 1.08 10.41
C PHE A 156 5.66 1.20 11.54
N PHE A 157 6.55 0.21 11.73
CA PHE A 157 7.63 0.32 12.70
C PHE A 157 8.98 0.51 12.02
N PHE A 158 9.42 -0.46 11.22
CA PHE A 158 10.76 -0.43 10.62
C PHE A 158 10.89 0.61 9.51
N LEU A 159 9.93 0.67 8.58
CA LEU A 159 10.00 1.66 7.50
C LEU A 159 9.70 3.06 8.05
N ALA A 160 8.66 3.22 8.87
CA ALA A 160 8.30 4.50 9.48
C ALA A 160 9.46 5.15 10.25
N SER A 161 10.27 4.39 10.99
CA SER A 161 11.44 4.96 11.70
C SER A 161 12.45 5.60 10.76
N ARG A 162 12.52 5.16 9.50
CA ARG A 162 13.38 5.75 8.47
C ARG A 162 12.72 6.92 7.74
N MET A 163 11.38 6.94 7.69
CA MET A 163 10.60 7.95 6.99
C MET A 163 10.23 9.15 7.85
N LEU A 164 10.31 9.03 9.18
CA LEU A 164 9.89 10.05 10.15
C LEU A 164 11.07 10.50 11.03
N ASN A 165 12.17 10.93 10.39
CA ASN A 165 13.37 11.34 11.11
C ASN A 165 13.38 12.84 11.44
N ASN A 166 12.67 13.64 10.65
CA ASN A 166 12.71 15.10 10.77
C ASN A 166 11.31 15.67 11.02
N GLU A 167 11.23 16.83 11.66
CA GLU A 167 9.96 17.50 11.97
C GLU A 167 9.10 17.74 10.72
N ARG A 168 9.74 18.05 9.58
CA ARG A 168 9.04 18.21 8.29
C ARG A 168 8.32 16.94 7.86
N GLU A 169 8.97 15.78 8.00
CA GLU A 169 8.40 14.49 7.60
C GLU A 169 7.25 14.09 8.53
N VAL A 170 7.42 14.31 9.83
CA VAL A 170 6.35 14.10 10.83
C VAL A 170 5.15 15.02 10.55
N ARG A 171 5.40 16.29 10.21
CA ARG A 171 4.34 17.23 9.84
C ARG A 171 3.60 16.81 8.58
N GLN A 172 4.32 16.33 7.56
CA GLN A 172 3.71 15.80 6.34
C GLN A 172 2.85 14.58 6.63
N PHE A 173 3.36 13.63 7.44
CA PHE A 173 2.60 12.46 7.89
C PHE A 173 1.32 12.89 8.64
N PHE A 174 1.43 13.81 9.59
CA PHE A 174 0.29 14.32 10.35
C PHE A 174 -0.77 14.90 9.44
N TRP A 175 -0.40 15.82 8.52
CA TRP A 175 -1.37 16.44 7.62
C TRP A 175 -1.96 15.46 6.61
N ALA A 176 -1.20 14.44 6.17
CA ALA A 176 -1.73 13.39 5.30
C ALA A 176 -2.86 12.61 5.99
N VAL A 177 -2.65 12.15 7.24
CA VAL A 177 -3.71 11.47 8.01
C VAL A 177 -4.85 12.43 8.34
N PHE A 178 -4.52 13.62 8.87
CA PHE A 178 -5.50 14.55 9.41
C PHE A 178 -6.45 15.05 8.32
N SER A 179 -5.93 15.42 7.15
CA SER A 179 -6.75 15.92 6.05
C SER A 179 -7.68 14.85 5.48
N THR A 180 -7.21 13.62 5.30
CA THR A 180 -8.06 12.54 4.79
C THR A 180 -9.06 12.06 5.82
N LEU A 181 -8.67 11.99 7.09
CA LEU A 181 -9.60 11.70 8.19
C LEU A 181 -10.70 12.75 8.30
N LEU A 182 -10.33 14.04 8.27
CA LEU A 182 -11.29 15.14 8.31
C LEU A 182 -12.24 15.07 7.11
N PHE A 183 -11.72 14.80 5.92
CA PHE A 183 -12.52 14.60 4.72
C PHE A 183 -13.52 13.44 4.90
N THR A 184 -13.07 12.26 5.36
CA THR A 184 -13.95 11.11 5.64
C THR A 184 -15.05 11.48 6.63
N VAL A 185 -14.69 12.14 7.75
CA VAL A 185 -15.65 12.58 8.77
C VAL A 185 -16.70 13.51 8.18
N LEU A 186 -16.28 14.51 7.39
CA LEU A 186 -17.20 15.44 6.74
C LEU A 186 -18.17 14.72 5.79
N VAL A 187 -17.66 13.80 4.97
CA VAL A 187 -18.50 13.00 4.06
C VAL A 187 -19.52 12.17 4.83
N VAL A 188 -19.09 11.48 5.89
CA VAL A 188 -19.97 10.65 6.74
C VAL A 188 -21.03 11.51 7.43
N MET A 189 -20.64 12.66 8.00
CA MET A 189 -21.56 13.59 8.66
C MET A 189 -22.59 14.16 7.70
N LEU A 190 -22.18 14.57 6.49
CA LEU A 190 -23.10 15.10 5.48
C LEU A 190 -24.12 14.03 5.02
N ARG A 191 -23.68 12.78 4.84
CA ARG A 191 -24.58 11.66 4.53
C ARG A 191 -25.57 11.41 5.66
N HIS A 192 -25.10 11.30 6.90
CA HIS A 192 -25.98 11.07 8.05
C HIS A 192 -26.94 12.23 8.29
N ALA A 193 -26.52 13.48 8.05
CA ALA A 193 -27.40 14.64 8.12
C ALA A 193 -28.56 14.55 7.11
N ALA A 194 -28.30 14.03 5.90
CA ALA A 194 -29.34 13.80 4.89
C ALA A 194 -30.38 12.74 5.35
N TYR A 195 -29.98 11.81 6.23
CA TYR A 195 -30.87 10.84 6.88
C TYR A 195 -31.40 11.31 8.25
N GLY A 196 -31.24 12.61 8.59
CA GLY A 196 -31.70 13.17 9.86
C GLY A 196 -31.00 12.58 11.09
N PHE A 197 -29.80 12.03 10.93
CA PHE A 197 -29.07 11.28 11.96
C PHE A 197 -29.89 10.11 12.55
N SER A 198 -30.77 9.51 11.74
CA SER A 198 -31.53 8.32 12.11
C SER A 198 -30.60 7.15 12.46
N PHE A 199 -30.78 6.59 13.66
CA PHE A 199 -30.04 5.39 14.08
C PHE A 199 -30.42 4.14 13.28
N ALA A 200 -31.63 4.10 12.70
CA ALA A 200 -32.10 2.94 11.95
C ALA A 200 -31.43 2.79 10.58
N ASP A 201 -30.87 3.88 10.04
CA ASP A 201 -30.34 3.93 8.67
C ASP A 201 -28.79 3.87 8.62
N ILE A 202 -28.13 3.60 9.76
CA ILE A 202 -26.65 3.55 9.86
C ILE A 202 -26.04 2.45 8.96
N TYR A 203 -26.76 1.36 8.69
CA TYR A 203 -26.28 0.22 7.90
C TYR A 203 -26.69 0.26 6.41
N ARG A 204 -27.37 1.32 5.95
CA ARG A 204 -27.77 1.49 4.55
C ARG A 204 -26.73 2.30 3.77
#